data_AF-A0A075FNK1-F1
#
_entry.id   AF-A0A075FNK1-F1
#
_cell.length_a   1.000
_cell.length_b   1.000
_cell.length_c   1.000
_cell.angle_alpha   90.00
_cell.angle_beta   90.00
_cell.angle_gamma   90.00
#
_symmetry.space_group_name_H-M   'P 1'
#
loop_
_entity.id
_entity.type
_entity.pdbx_description
1 polymer ?
#
loop_
_entity_poly.entity_id
_entity_poly.type
_entity_poly.pdbx_seq_one_letter_code
_entity_poly.pdbx_strand_id
1 'polypeptide(L)'
;MVDEESIEQFQRWLQARLPMAEQIEDPAERNRALQQIESAIQLAIQYGMLLSEADEEVPSPFVERDTPVRVIEDASVTSNNAYDESVCTNCEADLSGDLDFCPACGEFR
;
A
#
# COMPACT_ATOMS: atom_id res chain seq x y z
N MET A 1 -13.64 15.57 -13.25
CA MET A 1 -12.44 14.90 -13.80
C MET A 1 -12.37 15.30 -15.27
N VAL A 2 -11.21 15.23 -15.92
CA VAL A 2 -11.21 15.32 -17.39
C VAL A 2 -11.66 13.94 -17.84
N ASP A 3 -12.90 13.84 -18.30
CA ASP A 3 -13.50 12.57 -18.68
C ASP A 3 -12.94 12.18 -20.06
N GLU A 4 -12.61 10.92 -20.27
CA GLU A 4 -12.04 10.38 -21.53
C GLU A 4 -12.84 10.84 -22.77
N GLU A 5 -14.17 10.90 -22.62
CA GLU A 5 -15.11 11.42 -23.62
C GLU A 5 -14.81 12.87 -24.04
N SER A 6 -14.35 13.72 -23.11
CA SER A 6 -13.99 15.12 -23.38
C SER A 6 -12.75 15.21 -24.27
N ILE A 7 -11.78 14.30 -24.08
CA ILE A 7 -10.55 14.24 -24.89
C ILE A 7 -10.89 13.74 -26.29
N GLU A 8 -11.73 12.72 -26.40
CA GLU A 8 -12.22 12.25 -27.70
C GLU A 8 -12.98 13.34 -28.46
N GLN A 9 -13.87 14.07 -27.77
CA GLN A 9 -14.62 15.16 -28.39
C GLN A 9 -13.69 16.27 -28.89
N PHE A 10 -12.65 16.62 -28.11
CA PHE A 10 -11.63 17.57 -28.53
C PHE A 10 -10.84 17.08 -29.74
N GLN A 11 -10.43 15.80 -29.76
CA GLN A 11 -9.72 15.21 -30.90
C GLN A 11 -10.59 15.21 -32.17
N ARG A 12 -11.87 14.85 -32.08
CA ARG A 12 -12.80 14.90 -33.22
C ARG A 12 -12.99 16.32 -33.74
N TRP A 13 -13.07 17.30 -32.83
CA TRP A 13 -13.14 18.71 -33.22
C TRP A 13 -11.88 19.18 -33.95
N LEU A 14 -10.68 18.79 -33.49
CA LEU A 14 -9.42 19.10 -34.18
C LEU A 14 -9.36 18.46 -35.57
N GLN A 15 -9.80 17.20 -35.70
CA GLN A 15 -9.87 16.50 -36.98
C GLN A 15 -10.85 17.16 -37.95
N ALA A 16 -11.99 17.66 -37.47
CA ALA A 16 -12.94 18.43 -38.28
C ALA A 16 -12.37 19.79 -38.72
N ARG A 17 -11.41 20.35 -37.96
CA ARG A 17 -10.77 21.64 -38.25
C ARG A 17 -9.65 21.56 -39.29
N LEU A 18 -9.01 20.40 -39.47
CA LEU A 18 -8.00 20.16 -40.51
C LEU A 18 -8.47 20.59 -41.92
N PRO A 19 -9.60 20.08 -42.47
CA PRO A 19 -10.05 20.46 -43.81
C PRO A 19 -10.46 21.94 -43.91
N MET A 20 -10.80 22.58 -42.79
CA MET A 20 -11.05 24.03 -42.76
C MET A 20 -9.75 24.83 -42.88
N ALA A 21 -8.67 24.36 -42.24
CA ALA A 21 -7.36 24.98 -42.34
C ALA A 21 -6.74 24.82 -43.74
N GLU A 22 -7.02 23.72 -44.45
CA GLU A 22 -6.59 23.51 -45.83
C GLU A 22 -7.13 24.57 -46.81
N GLN A 23 -8.27 25.20 -46.48
CA GLN A 23 -8.90 26.23 -47.30
C GLN A 23 -8.28 27.63 -47.13
N ILE A 24 -7.31 27.79 -46.22
CA ILE A 24 -6.62 29.07 -46.02
C ILE A 24 -5.83 29.43 -47.30
N GLU A 25 -6.08 30.63 -47.82
CA GLU A 25 -5.49 31.13 -49.07
C GLU A 25 -3.97 31.33 -48.95
N ASP A 26 -3.50 32.01 -47.90
CA ASP A 26 -2.07 32.23 -47.66
C ASP A 26 -1.38 30.88 -47.34
N PRO A 27 -0.44 30.42 -48.18
CA PRO A 27 0.29 29.17 -47.92
C PRO A 27 1.08 29.17 -46.61
N ALA A 28 1.61 30.32 -46.20
CA ALA A 28 2.40 30.41 -44.97
C ALA A 28 1.51 30.27 -43.74
N GLU A 29 0.37 30.96 -43.72
CA GLU A 29 -0.64 30.82 -42.68
C GLU A 29 -1.25 29.41 -42.64
N ARG A 30 -1.61 28.85 -43.81
CA ARG A 30 -2.13 27.49 -43.92
C ARG A 30 -1.17 26.48 -43.28
N ASN A 31 0.11 26.52 -43.65
CA ASN A 31 1.11 25.59 -43.11
C ASN A 31 1.27 25.75 -41.59
N ARG A 32 1.29 26.99 -41.07
CA ARG A 32 1.35 27.22 -39.62
C ARG A 32 0.13 26.64 -38.90
N ALA A 33 -1.07 26.87 -39.45
CA ALA A 33 -2.31 26.37 -38.87
C ALA A 33 -2.38 24.84 -38.88
N LEU A 34 -2.02 24.21 -40.01
CA LEU A 34 -1.96 22.74 -40.12
C LEU A 34 -0.98 22.14 -39.11
N GLN A 35 0.24 22.66 -39.03
CA GLN A 35 1.24 22.18 -38.05
C GLN A 35 0.75 22.29 -36.61
N GLN A 36 0.08 23.39 -36.25
CA GLN A 36 -0.48 23.55 -34.91
C GLN A 36 -1.58 22.54 -34.62
N ILE A 37 -2.50 22.31 -35.57
CA ILE A 37 -3.59 21.36 -35.41
C ILE A 37 -3.05 19.93 -35.32
N GLU A 38 -2.14 19.54 -36.20
CA GLU A 38 -1.49 18.22 -36.20
C GLU A 38 -0.72 17.97 -34.89
N SER A 39 0.05 18.95 -34.42
CA SER A 39 0.74 18.87 -33.13
C SER A 39 -0.24 18.71 -31.97
N ALA A 40 -1.38 19.43 -32.01
CA ALA A 40 -2.40 19.32 -30.96
C ALA A 40 -3.09 17.95 -30.97
N ILE A 41 -3.37 17.39 -32.16
CA ILE A 41 -3.91 16.03 -32.30
C ILE A 41 -2.94 15.01 -31.70
N GLN A 42 -1.65 15.12 -32.04
CA GLN A 42 -0.62 14.21 -31.52
C GLN A 42 -0.53 14.25 -29.99
N LEU A 43 -0.59 15.44 -29.39
CA LEU A 43 -0.58 15.60 -27.94
C LEU A 43 -1.86 15.07 -27.28
N ALA A 44 -3.03 15.25 -27.91
CA ALA A 44 -4.29 14.72 -27.40
C ALA A 44 -4.27 13.18 -27.35
N ILE A 45 -3.74 12.54 -28.40
CA ILE A 45 -3.56 11.08 -28.42
C ILE A 45 -2.62 10.62 -27.30
N GLN A 46 -1.47 11.28 -27.15
CA GLN A 46 -0.51 10.96 -26.08
C GLN A 46 -1.14 11.09 -24.69
N TYR A 47 -1.92 12.15 -24.47
CA TYR A 47 -2.60 12.36 -23.21
C TYR A 47 -3.65 11.26 -22.95
N GLY A 48 -4.41 10.85 -23.96
CA GLY A 48 -5.34 9.73 -23.86
C GLY A 48 -4.65 8.41 -23.47
N MET A 49 -3.51 8.09 -24.11
CA MET A 49 -2.73 6.90 -23.76
C MET A 49 -2.25 6.93 -22.31
N LEU A 50 -1.71 8.08 -21.85
CA LEU A 50 -1.25 8.22 -20.46
C LEU A 50 -2.37 8.04 -19.43
N LEU A 51 -3.59 8.48 -19.76
CA LEU A 51 -4.75 8.25 -18.89
C LEU A 51 -5.14 6.76 -18.86
N SER A 52 -5.13 6.10 -20.02
CA SER A 52 -5.43 4.66 -20.07
C SER A 52 -4.39 3.81 -19.34
N GLU A 53 -3.10 4.20 -19.38
CA GLU A 53 -2.03 3.54 -18.63
C GLU A 53 -2.11 3.84 -17.13
N ALA A 54 -2.60 5.02 -16.73
CA ALA A 54 -2.77 5.37 -15.32
C ALA A 54 -3.89 4.56 -14.64
N ASP A 55 -4.87 4.09 -15.41
CA ASP A 55 -5.92 3.17 -14.95
C ASP A 55 -5.44 1.70 -14.89
N GLU A 56 -4.26 1.37 -15.44
CA GLU A 56 -3.64 0.07 -15.18
C GLU A 56 -3.19 0.03 -13.71
N GLU A 57 -4.01 -0.65 -12.90
CA GLU A 57 -3.83 -0.85 -11.47
C GLU A 57 -2.41 -1.36 -11.19
N VAL A 58 -1.53 -0.45 -10.74
CA VAL A 58 -0.16 -0.80 -10.35
C VAL A 58 -0.29 -1.89 -9.27
N PRO A 59 0.16 -3.13 -9.54
CA PRO A 59 -0.08 -4.22 -8.62
C PRO A 59 0.58 -3.89 -7.29
N SER A 60 -0.16 -4.10 -6.19
CA SER A 60 0.35 -3.86 -4.85
C SER A 60 1.71 -4.54 -4.67
N PRO A 61 2.75 -3.82 -4.19
CA PRO A 61 4.05 -4.43 -3.94
C PRO A 61 4.00 -5.42 -2.77
N PHE A 62 2.88 -5.50 -2.07
CA PHE A 62 2.67 -6.40 -0.94
C PHE A 62 2.06 -7.72 -1.41
N VAL A 63 2.71 -8.82 -1.03
CA VAL A 63 2.18 -10.17 -1.22
C VAL A 63 1.26 -10.50 -0.06
N GLU A 64 -0.04 -10.61 -0.31
CA GLU A 64 -0.98 -11.17 0.66
C GLU A 64 -0.65 -12.66 0.87
N ARG A 65 -0.53 -13.08 2.14
CA ARG A 65 -0.30 -14.48 2.50
C ARG A 65 -1.45 -14.93 3.38
N ASP A 66 -2.12 -16.00 2.97
CA ASP A 66 -3.21 -16.62 3.74
C ASP A 66 -2.74 -17.24 5.06
N THR A 67 -1.43 -17.45 5.22
CA THR A 67 -0.85 -18.11 6.39
C THR A 67 0.10 -17.19 7.14
N PRO A 68 0.03 -17.16 8.48
CA PRO A 68 0.94 -16.37 9.30
C PRO A 68 2.37 -16.90 9.12
N VAL A 69 3.32 -15.99 8.92
CA VAL A 69 4.75 -16.32 8.75
C VAL A 69 5.35 -16.93 10.02
N ARG A 70 4.69 -16.75 11.17
CA ARG A 70 5.07 -17.36 12.44
C ARG A 70 4.06 -18.44 12.79
N VAL A 71 4.56 -19.63 13.08
CA VAL A 71 3.81 -20.66 13.77
C VAL A 71 3.55 -20.12 15.18
N ILE A 72 2.33 -19.69 15.46
CA ILE A 72 1.89 -19.51 16.84
C ILE A 72 1.65 -20.93 17.33
N GLU A 73 2.69 -21.56 17.86
CA GLU A 73 2.45 -22.71 18.72
C GLU A 73 1.70 -22.15 19.92
N ASP A 74 0.45 -22.57 20.11
CA ASP A 74 -0.24 -22.44 21.37
C ASP A 74 0.53 -23.26 22.39
N ALA A 75 1.67 -22.73 22.84
CA ALA A 75 2.33 -23.21 24.03
C ALA A 75 1.30 -23.04 25.13
N SER A 76 0.62 -24.14 25.47
CA SER A 76 -0.22 -24.21 26.65
C SER A 76 0.69 -23.81 27.79
N VAL A 77 0.61 -22.55 28.20
CA VAL A 77 1.25 -22.09 29.41
C VAL A 77 0.45 -22.79 30.50
N THR A 78 0.85 -24.01 30.86
CA THR A 78 0.40 -24.62 32.09
C THR A 78 0.82 -23.63 33.15
N SER A 79 -0.16 -22.91 33.67
CA SER A 79 -0.04 -22.14 34.89
C SER A 79 0.52 -23.10 35.93
N ASN A 80 1.83 -23.02 36.18
CA ASN A 80 2.44 -23.71 37.31
C ASN A 80 1.61 -23.28 38.51
N ASN A 81 0.98 -24.27 39.16
CA ASN A 81 0.29 -24.07 40.41
C ASN A 81 1.11 -23.12 41.27
N ALA A 82 0.53 -22.01 41.69
CA ALA A 82 1.14 -21.14 42.67
C ALA A 82 1.37 -21.99 43.92
N TYR A 83 2.60 -22.48 44.09
CA TYR A 83 3.03 -23.09 45.33
C TYR A 83 3.03 -21.96 46.36
N ASP A 84 2.30 -22.14 47.45
CA ASP A 84 2.24 -21.20 48.55
C ASP A 84 3.68 -20.90 49.00
N GLU A 85 4.11 -19.68 48.75
CA GLU A 85 5.45 -19.16 49.00
C GLU A 85 5.79 -19.10 50.50
N SER A 86 4.84 -19.49 51.34
CA SER A 86 4.86 -19.35 52.79
C SER A 86 5.43 -20.55 53.53
N VAL A 87 5.82 -21.65 52.87
CA VAL A 87 6.30 -22.87 53.57
C VAL A 87 7.58 -23.45 52.95
N CYS A 88 8.57 -23.74 53.79
CA CYS A 88 9.85 -24.32 53.36
C CYS A 88 9.69 -25.78 52.91
N THR A 89 10.25 -26.12 51.74
CA THR A 89 10.18 -27.46 51.14
C THR A 89 11.03 -28.52 51.85
N ASN A 90 12.00 -28.11 52.68
CA ASN A 90 12.92 -29.03 53.37
C ASN A 90 12.44 -29.39 54.79
N CYS A 91 11.93 -28.41 55.55
CA CYS A 91 11.56 -28.61 56.96
C CYS A 91 10.12 -28.23 57.29
N GLU A 92 9.32 -27.86 56.30
CA GLU A 92 7.88 -27.53 56.42
C GLU A 92 7.58 -26.38 57.38
N ALA A 93 8.59 -25.58 57.75
CA ALA A 93 8.42 -24.38 58.56
C ALA A 93 7.90 -23.20 57.74
N ASP A 94 7.14 -22.30 58.38
CA ASP A 94 6.65 -21.08 57.74
C ASP A 94 7.83 -20.16 57.35
N LEU A 95 7.87 -19.77 56.08
CA LEU A 95 8.82 -18.81 55.53
C LEU A 95 8.29 -17.39 55.73
N SER A 96 9.10 -16.56 56.41
CA SER A 96 8.88 -15.12 56.44
C SER A 96 9.24 -14.52 55.09
N GLY A 97 8.26 -13.94 54.39
CA GLY A 97 8.34 -13.54 52.97
C GLY A 97 9.42 -12.53 52.56
N ASP A 98 10.15 -11.95 53.52
CA ASP A 98 11.25 -11.00 53.27
C ASP A 98 12.65 -11.66 53.32
N LEU A 99 12.74 -12.99 53.47
CA LEU A 99 14.00 -13.73 53.56
C LEU A 99 14.16 -14.73 52.41
N ASP A 100 15.32 -14.71 51.74
CA ASP A 100 15.68 -15.65 50.66
C ASP A 100 16.11 -17.04 51.19
N PHE A 101 16.02 -17.28 52.49
CA PHE A 101 16.42 -18.54 53.14
C PHE A 101 15.52 -18.88 54.33
N CYS A 102 15.40 -20.17 54.64
CA CYS A 102 14.62 -20.67 55.76
C CYS A 102 15.36 -20.46 57.09
N PRO A 103 14.79 -19.73 58.07
CA PRO A 103 15.44 -19.51 59.36
C PRO A 103 15.51 -20.77 60.25
N ALA A 104 14.71 -21.81 59.96
CA ALA A 104 14.66 -23.03 60.76
C ALA A 104 15.73 -24.07 60.36
N CYS A 105 16.03 -24.21 59.06
CA CYS A 105 16.98 -25.22 58.56
C CYS A 105 18.15 -24.64 57.75
N GLY A 106 18.11 -23.36 57.37
CA GLY A 106 19.16 -22.72 56.57
C GLY A 106 19.12 -23.04 55.08
N GLU A 107 18.10 -23.75 54.60
CA GLU A 107 17.91 -24.01 53.16
C GLU A 107 17.53 -22.71 52.44
N PHE A 108 18.16 -22.44 51.31
CA PHE A 108 17.78 -21.32 50.46
C PHE A 108 16.51 -21.65 49.67
N ARG A 109 15.72 -20.63 49.38
CA ARG A 109 14.52 -20.78 48.57
C ARG A 109 14.83 -21.25 47.14
#